data_AF-A0A920LC74-F1
#
_entry.id   AF-A0A920LC74-F1
#
_cell.length_a   1.000
_cell.length_b   1.000
_cell.length_c   1.000
_cell.angle_alpha   90.00
_cell.angle_beta   90.00
_cell.angle_gamma   90.00
#
_symmetry.space_group_name_H-M   'P 1'
#
loop_
_entity.id
_entity.type
_entity.pdbx_description
1 polymer ?
#
loop_
_entity_poly.entity_id
_entity_poly.type
_entity_poly.pdbx_seq_one_letter_code
_entity_poly.pdbx_strand_id
1 'polypeptide(L)'
;MASSPYKAGKHFLQIPGPSNVPDRILRAMDYPTIDHRGPDFAKIGAACLAGMKTVFKTKSHVVIYPASGTGAWEAALVNLLAEGDLVLMVETGHFAISA
;
A
#
# COMPACT_ATOMS: atom_id res chain seq x y z
N MET A 1 -9.93 -28.35 -14.85
CA MET A 1 -8.92 -27.62 -14.06
C MET A 1 -8.04 -28.66 -13.39
N ALA A 2 -6.73 -28.66 -13.66
CA ALA A 2 -5.83 -29.62 -13.02
C ALA A 2 -5.86 -29.37 -11.49
N SER A 3 -6.16 -30.40 -10.70
CA SER A 3 -6.11 -30.33 -9.25
C SER A 3 -4.68 -30.00 -8.84
N SER A 4 -4.47 -28.84 -8.22
CA SER A 4 -3.16 -28.51 -7.66
C SER A 4 -2.77 -29.62 -6.66
N PRO A 5 -1.56 -30.20 -6.74
CA PRO A 5 -1.15 -31.23 -5.80
C PRO A 5 -1.24 -30.69 -4.37
N TYR A 6 -1.76 -31.50 -3.45
CA TYR A 6 -1.87 -31.14 -2.05
C TYR A 6 -0.50 -30.68 -1.53
N LYS A 7 -0.43 -29.43 -1.06
CA LYS A 7 0.75 -28.87 -0.40
C LYS A 7 0.48 -28.86 1.10
N ALA A 8 1.27 -29.63 1.84
CA ALA A 8 1.23 -29.61 3.29
C ALA A 8 1.79 -28.29 3.84
N GLY A 9 1.18 -27.76 4.90
CA GLY A 9 1.62 -26.54 5.58
C GLY A 9 1.24 -25.24 4.87
N LYS A 10 1.61 -24.10 5.49
CA LYS A 10 1.44 -22.78 4.88
C LYS A 10 2.52 -22.54 3.83
N HIS A 11 2.17 -21.82 2.76
CA HIS A 11 3.15 -21.39 1.77
C HIS A 11 4.23 -20.52 2.42
N PHE A 12 5.50 -20.84 2.18
CA PHE A 12 6.63 -20.05 2.67
C PHE A 12 7.05 -19.02 1.62
N LEU A 13 6.40 -17.85 1.66
CA LEU A 13 6.67 -16.75 0.73
C LEU A 13 7.96 -16.01 1.11
N GLN A 14 9.00 -16.10 0.27
CA GLN A 14 10.33 -15.50 0.49
C GLN A 14 10.82 -14.56 -0.62
N ILE A 15 9.90 -14.03 -1.42
CA ILE A 15 10.21 -12.96 -2.39
C ILE A 15 10.20 -11.60 -1.67
N PRO A 16 10.89 -10.57 -2.21
CA PRO A 16 10.94 -9.22 -1.60
C PRO A 16 9.64 -8.42 -1.84
N GLY A 17 8.48 -9.05 -1.64
CA GLY A 17 7.16 -8.45 -1.83
C GLY A 17 6.26 -9.28 -2.77
N PRO A 18 4.99 -9.56 -2.38
CA PRO A 18 4.39 -9.34 -1.06
C PRO A 18 5.01 -10.24 0.03
N SER A 19 4.62 -10.02 1.29
CA SER A 19 5.03 -10.82 2.45
C SER A 19 3.85 -11.60 3.05
N ASN A 20 4.13 -12.57 3.93
CA ASN A 20 3.09 -13.33 4.62
C ASN A 20 2.25 -12.41 5.51
N VAL A 21 0.92 -12.44 5.32
CA VAL A 21 -0.03 -11.64 6.09
C VAL A 21 -0.38 -12.38 7.40
N PRO A 22 -0.27 -11.74 8.58
CA PRO A 22 -0.69 -12.35 9.84
C PRO A 22 -2.17 -12.73 9.84
N ASP A 23 -2.52 -13.89 10.42
CA ASP A 23 -3.89 -14.44 10.40
C ASP A 23 -4.94 -13.46 10.96
N ARG A 24 -4.57 -12.63 11.95
CA ARG A 24 -5.47 -11.59 12.51
C ARG A 24 -5.90 -10.54 11.47
N ILE A 25 -5.03 -10.24 10.50
CA ILE A 25 -5.30 -9.26 9.44
C ILE A 25 -6.14 -9.91 8.35
N LEU A 26 -5.84 -11.16 7.97
CA LEU A 26 -6.68 -11.93 7.04
C LEU A 26 -8.14 -12.01 7.53
N ARG A 27 -8.33 -12.30 8.82
CA ARG A 27 -9.67 -12.31 9.44
C ARG A 27 -10.35 -10.95 9.45
N ALA A 28 -9.59 -9.85 9.57
CA ALA A 28 -10.15 -8.50 9.51
C ALA A 28 -10.56 -8.11 8.09
N MET A 29 -9.86 -8.61 7.07
CA MET A 29 -10.19 -8.39 5.65
C MET A 29 -11.41 -9.19 5.17
N ASP A 30 -11.79 -10.25 5.90
CA ASP A 30 -12.96 -11.11 5.60
C ASP A 30 -14.30 -10.50 6.06
N TYR A 31 -14.29 -9.30 6.66
CA TYR A 31 -15.52 -8.62 7.06
C TYR A 31 -16.31 -8.10 5.85
N PRO A 32 -17.65 -8.03 5.93
CA PRO A 32 -18.47 -7.43 4.89
C PRO A 32 -18.09 -5.98 4.61
N THR A 33 -18.21 -5.57 3.34
CA THR A 33 -18.02 -4.18 2.93
C THR A 33 -18.94 -3.25 3.70
N ILE A 34 -18.38 -2.14 4.18
CA ILE A 34 -19.12 -1.07 4.86
C ILE A 34 -19.36 0.12 3.91
N ASP A 35 -20.32 0.98 4.25
CA ASP A 35 -20.54 2.21 3.50
C ASP A 35 -19.33 3.17 3.63
N HIS A 36 -18.71 3.49 2.50
CA HIS A 36 -17.58 4.43 2.40
C HIS A 36 -17.90 5.86 2.87
N ARG A 37 -19.18 6.25 2.92
CA ARG A 37 -19.62 7.56 3.46
C ARG A 37 -20.16 7.45 4.89
N GLY A 38 -20.19 6.24 5.45
CA GLY A 38 -20.71 5.95 6.77
C GLY A 38 -19.74 6.33 7.90
N PRO A 39 -20.26 6.48 9.13
CA PRO A 39 -19.45 6.85 10.30
C PRO A 39 -18.37 5.81 10.64
N ASP A 40 -18.62 4.53 10.37
CA ASP A 40 -17.66 3.46 10.64
C ASP A 40 -16.43 3.55 9.73
N PHE A 41 -16.62 3.87 8.44
CA PHE A 41 -15.51 4.07 7.51
C PHE A 41 -14.68 5.30 7.90
N ALA A 42 -15.34 6.40 8.27
CA ALA A 42 -14.67 7.61 8.73
C ALA A 42 -13.79 7.35 9.97
N LYS A 43 -14.29 6.57 10.93
CA LYS A 43 -13.54 6.17 12.13
C LYS A 43 -12.29 5.35 11.80
N ILE A 44 -12.42 4.35 10.91
CA ILE A 44 -11.29 3.52 10.47
C ILE A 44 -10.28 4.37 9.70
N GLY A 45 -10.73 5.22 8.77
CA GLY A 45 -9.87 6.12 8.00
C GLY A 45 -9.06 7.05 8.89
N ALA A 46 -9.69 7.68 9.88
CA ALA A 46 -9.00 8.55 10.84
C ALA A 46 -7.93 7.79 11.65
N ALA A 47 -8.24 6.58 12.13
CA ALA A 47 -7.29 5.74 12.85
C ALA A 47 -6.11 5.33 11.97
N CYS A 48 -6.35 4.95 10.71
CA CYS A 48 -5.31 4.61 9.74
C CYS A 48 -4.38 5.81 9.46
N LEU A 49 -4.94 7.00 9.20
CA LEU A 49 -4.16 8.21 8.95
C LEU A 49 -3.29 8.60 10.16
N ALA A 50 -3.83 8.51 11.37
CA ALA A 50 -3.08 8.75 12.60
C ALA A 50 -1.98 7.71 12.81
N GLY A 51 -2.28 6.42 12.58
CA GLY A 51 -1.33 5.33 12.65
C GLY A 51 -0.16 5.51 11.68
N MET A 52 -0.43 5.91 10.44
CA MET A 52 0.62 6.10 9.43
C MET A 52 1.60 7.21 9.79
N LYS A 53 1.15 8.28 10.47
CA LYS A 53 2.05 9.31 10.99
C LYS A 53 3.09 8.75 11.96
N THR A 54 2.74 7.71 12.72
CA THR A 54 3.68 7.04 13.64
C THR A 54 4.73 6.22 12.88
N VAL A 55 4.32 5.51 11.82
CA VAL A 55 5.21 4.72 10.95
C VAL A 55 6.20 5.63 10.21
N PHE A 56 5.69 6.71 9.59
CA PHE A 56 6.53 7.69 8.89
C PHE A 56 7.26 8.67 9.81
N LYS A 57 6.99 8.62 11.13
CA LYS A 57 7.56 9.54 12.13
C LYS A 57 7.39 11.03 11.76
N THR A 58 6.19 11.40 11.31
CA THR A 58 5.89 12.75 10.81
C THR A 58 4.71 13.39 11.53
N LYS A 59 4.69 14.73 11.57
CA LYS A 59 3.52 15.53 11.99
C LYS A 59 2.67 15.99 10.80
N SER A 60 3.23 15.96 9.59
CA SER A 60 2.60 16.42 8.34
C SER A 60 1.37 15.58 7.96
N HIS A 61 0.64 16.04 6.94
CA HIS A 61 -0.45 15.26 6.35
C HIS A 61 0.09 13.97 5.72
N VAL A 62 -0.70 12.91 5.84
CA VAL A 62 -0.48 11.63 5.17
C VAL A 62 -1.72 11.37 4.33
N VAL A 63 -1.53 10.77 3.15
CA VAL A 63 -2.61 10.38 2.25
C VAL A 63 -2.49 8.89 1.96
N ILE A 64 -3.62 8.18 1.93
CA ILE A 64 -3.70 6.75 1.60
C ILE A 64 -4.45 6.63 0.28
N TYR A 65 -3.77 6.18 -0.77
CA TYR A 65 -4.37 5.94 -2.08
C TYR A 65 -4.77 4.47 -2.23
N PRO A 66 -5.93 4.17 -2.85
CA PRO A 66 -6.30 2.81 -3.25
C PRO A 66 -5.50 2.38 -4.49
N ALA A 67 -4.17 2.32 -4.35
CA ALA A 67 -3.22 2.02 -5.42
C ALA A 67 -2.02 1.22 -4.88
N SER A 68 -1.18 0.72 -5.78
CA SER A 68 0.13 0.13 -5.44
C SER A 68 1.19 1.24 -5.22
N GLY A 69 2.44 0.83 -4.98
CA GLY A 69 3.56 1.77 -4.86
C GLY A 69 3.75 2.67 -6.09
N THR A 70 3.54 2.16 -7.30
CA THR A 70 3.64 2.94 -8.54
C THR A 70 2.62 4.07 -8.60
N GLY A 71 1.38 3.84 -8.13
CA GLY A 71 0.38 4.90 -8.06
C GLY A 71 0.72 5.99 -7.03
N ALA A 72 1.45 5.64 -5.96
CA ALA A 72 1.96 6.64 -5.02
C ALA A 72 3.07 7.51 -5.64
N TRP A 73 3.90 6.96 -6.55
CA TRP A 73 4.84 7.75 -7.34
C TRP A 73 4.13 8.73 -8.26
N GLU A 74 3.15 8.25 -9.02
CA GLU A 74 2.36 9.11 -9.91
C GLU A 74 1.72 10.25 -9.11
N ALA A 75 1.07 9.94 -7.98
CA ALA A 75 0.47 10.94 -7.11
C ALA A 75 1.48 12.00 -6.63
N ALA A 76 2.70 11.60 -6.26
CA ALA A 76 3.73 12.54 -5.83
C ALA A 76 4.17 13.47 -6.99
N LEU A 77 4.41 12.92 -8.18
CA LEU A 77 4.90 13.69 -9.33
C LEU A 77 3.85 14.68 -9.84
N VAL A 78 2.62 14.21 -10.11
CA VAL A 78 1.59 15.04 -10.74
C VAL A 78 1.05 16.15 -9.82
N ASN A 79 1.23 16.03 -8.50
CA ASN A 79 0.84 17.06 -7.54
C ASN A 79 1.96 18.07 -7.24
N LEU A 80 3.22 17.77 -7.56
CA LEU A 80 4.37 18.61 -7.21
C LEU A 80 5.04 19.28 -8.41
N LEU A 81 4.85 18.75 -9.62
CA LEU A 81 5.58 19.19 -10.82
C LEU A 81 4.62 19.63 -11.93
N ALA A 82 5.10 20.57 -12.74
CA ALA A 82 4.48 20.95 -14.01
C ALA A 82 5.26 20.36 -15.20
N GLU A 83 4.60 20.35 -16.36
CA GLU A 83 5.29 20.01 -17.62
C GLU A 83 6.47 20.97 -17.85
N GLY A 84 7.65 20.39 -18.14
CA GLY A 84 8.88 21.15 -18.36
C GLY A 84 9.75 21.37 -17.12
N ASP A 85 9.27 21.01 -15.91
CA ASP A 85 10.11 21.07 -14.71
C ASP A 85 11.29 20.08 -14.81
N LEU A 86 12.47 20.52 -14.36
CA LEU A 86 13.67 19.68 -14.30
C LEU A 86 13.73 18.95 -12.96
N VAL A 87 13.92 17.63 -13.01
CA VAL A 87 14.02 16.76 -11.83
C VAL A 87 15.37 16.05 -11.83
N LEU A 88 16.07 16.07 -10.70
CA LEU A 88 17.23 15.21 -10.48
C LEU A 88 16.75 13.83 -10.01
N MET A 89 16.94 12.81 -10.85
CA MET A 89 16.69 11.41 -10.50
C MET A 89 18.00 10.70 -10.22
N VAL A 90 18.08 9.97 -9.11
CA VAL A 90 19.25 9.15 -8.76
C VAL A 90 18.96 7.69 -9.09
N GLU A 91 19.69 7.14 -10.06
CA GLU A 91 19.57 5.74 -10.46
C GLU A 91 20.32 4.83 -9.47
N THR A 92 19.58 3.99 -8.75
CA THR A 92 20.16 3.05 -7.76
C THR A 92 19.75 1.59 -8.01
N GLY A 93 19.25 1.28 -9.20
CA GLY A 93 18.83 -0.06 -9.60
C GLY A 93 17.42 -0.10 -10.20
N HIS A 94 16.89 -1.31 -10.40
CA HIS A 94 15.69 -1.55 -11.20
C HIS A 94 14.46 -0.72 -10.77
N PHE A 95 14.18 -0.63 -9.46
CA PHE A 95 13.07 0.18 -8.98
C PHE A 95 13.20 1.67 -9.32
N ALA A 96 14.41 2.21 -9.43
CA ALA A 96 14.58 3.62 -9.78
C ALA A 96 14.30 3.92 -11.27
N ILE A 97 14.42 2.92 -12.16
CA ILE A 97 14.39 3.09 -13.63
C ILE A 97 13.09 2.58 -14.24
N SER A 98 12.49 1.55 -13.64
CA SER A 98 11.29 0.87 -14.15
C SER A 98 10.02 1.31 -13.41
N ALA A 99 10.11 2.47 -12.76
CA ALA A 99 9.06 3.19 -12.08
C ALA A 99 8.06 3.82 -13.05
#